data_AF-C9QIB2-F1
#
_entry.id   AF-C9QIB2-F1
#
_cell.length_a   1.000
_cell.length_b   1.000
_cell.length_c   1.000
_cell.angle_alpha   90.00
_cell.angle_beta   90.00
_cell.angle_gamma   90.00
#
_symmetry.space_group_name_H-M   'P 1'
#
loop_
_entity.id
_entity.type
_entity.pdbx_description
1 polymer ?
#
loop_
_entity_poly.entity_id
_entity_poly.type
_entity_poly.pdbx_seq_one_letter_code
_entity_poly.pdbx_strand_id
1 'polypeptide(L)' 'MFLVRLVYASTVNLGITPIDIEGLLNKAKKNNESVDVTGLLLFNQNYFLQCLEGSRSRVN' A
#
# COMPACT_ATOMS: atom_id res chain seq x y z
N MET A 1 -6.07 19.68 -10.14
CA MET A 1 -5.72 18.50 -9.32
C MET A 1 -4.93 17.55 -10.20
N PHE A 2 -3.66 17.25 -9.88
CA PHE A 2 -2.85 16.35 -10.71
C PHE A 2 -2.91 14.93 -10.15
N LEU A 3 -3.12 13.96 -11.05
CA LEU A 3 -2.94 12.54 -10.75
C LEU A 3 -1.44 12.29 -10.57
N VAL A 4 -1.06 11.65 -9.46
CA VAL A 4 0.32 11.29 -9.15
C VAL A 4 0.44 9.82 -8.83
N ARG A 5 1.67 9.32 -8.90
CA ARG A 5 2.05 7.95 -8.54
C ARG A 5 3.22 7.98 -7.56
N LEU A 6 3.09 7.24 -6.47
CA LEU A 6 4.17 7.00 -5.51
C LEU A 6 4.50 5.51 -5.52
N VAL A 7 5.74 5.18 -5.86
CA VAL A 7 6.25 3.81 -5.80
C VAL A 7 7.35 3.75 -4.76
N TYR A 8 7.25 2.83 -3.81
CA TYR A 8 8.26 2.65 -2.78
C TYR A 8 8.44 1.18 -2.43
N ALA A 9 9.63 0.86 -1.91
CA ALA A 9 9.94 -0.45 -1.36
C ALA A 9 10.31 -0.33 0.12
N SER A 10 9.98 -1.34 0.90
CA SER A 10 10.35 -1.44 2.31
C SER A 10 10.75 -2.85 2.70
N THR A 11 11.52 -2.99 3.76
CA THR A 11 11.83 -4.29 4.37
C THR A 11 10.69 -4.76 5.28
N VAL A 12 10.58 -6.07 5.44
CA VAL A 12 9.60 -6.72 6.30
C VAL A 12 10.17 -6.91 7.70
N ASN A 13 9.33 -6.79 8.73
CA ASN A 13 9.73 -7.12 10.10
C ASN A 13 9.81 -8.63 10.33
N LEU A 14 10.74 -9.07 11.17
CA LEU A 14 10.83 -10.46 11.59
C LEU A 14 9.51 -10.90 12.25
N GLY A 15 9.01 -12.07 11.86
CA GLY A 15 7.80 -12.67 12.44
C GLY A 15 6.48 -12.21 11.81
N ILE A 16 6.49 -11.53 10.65
CA ILE A 16 5.24 -11.26 9.92
C ILE A 16 4.53 -12.57 9.57
N THR A 17 3.23 -12.62 9.78
CA THR A 17 2.41 -13.78 9.45
C THR A 17 1.49 -13.49 8.25
N PRO A 18 0.98 -14.50 7.55
CA PRO A 18 0.00 -14.30 6.48
C PRO A 18 -1.26 -13.53 6.92
N ILE A 19 -1.67 -13.70 8.18
CA ILE A 19 -2.82 -12.99 8.77
C ILE A 19 -2.54 -11.48 8.87
N ASP A 20 -1.30 -11.10 9.20
CA ASP A 20 -0.90 -9.69 9.24
C ASP A 20 -0.95 -9.05 7.85
N ILE A 21 -0.54 -9.80 6.82
CA ILE A 21 -0.61 -9.35 5.42
C ILE A 21 -2.06 -9.13 4.99
N GLU A 22 -2.95 -10.07 5.34
CA GLU A 22 -4.38 -9.95 5.03
C GLU A 22 -5.01 -8.75 5.75
N GLY A 23 -4.67 -8.56 7.04
CA GLY A 23 -5.10 -7.40 7.82
C GLY A 23 -4.62 -6.07 7.21
N LEU A 24 -3.37 -6.02 6.75
CA LEU A 24 -2.79 -4.87 6.05
C LEU A 24 -3.57 -4.56 4.76
N LEU A 25 -3.84 -5.58 3.94
CA LEU A 25 -4.58 -5.43 2.68
C LEU A 25 -6.01 -4.95 2.92
N ASN A 26 -6.71 -5.47 3.93
CA ASN A 26 -8.07 -5.06 4.27
C ASN A 26 -8.12 -3.60 4.74
N LYS A 27 -7.17 -3.19 5.59
CA LYS A 27 -7.06 -1.80 6.04
C LYS A 27 -6.71 -0.86 4.90
N ALA A 28 -5.78 -1.25 4.03
CA ALA A 28 -5.40 -0.47 2.85
C ALA A 28 -6.59 -0.27 1.90
N LYS A 29 -7.32 -1.34 1.55
CA LYS A 29 -8.51 -1.25 0.69
C LYS A 29 -9.53 -0.25 1.24
N LYS A 30 -9.94 -0.40 2.51
CA LYS A 30 -10.94 0.46 3.14
C LYS A 30 -10.52 1.93 3.15
N ASN A 31 -9.29 2.20 3.56
CA ASN A 31 -8.80 3.57 3.67
C ASN A 31 -8.61 4.22 2.30
N ASN A 32 -8.04 3.49 1.35
CA ASN A 32 -7.75 3.98 0.00
C ASN A 32 -9.04 4.27 -0.78
N GLU A 33 -10.06 3.41 -0.65
CA GLU A 33 -11.38 3.62 -1.27
C GLU A 33 -12.03 4.91 -0.78
N SER A 34 -11.98 5.20 0.53
CA SER A 34 -12.59 6.41 1.08
C SER A 34 -11.96 7.74 0.60
N VAL A 35 -10.86 7.67 -0.15
CA VAL A 35 -10.02 8.83 -0.50
C VAL A 35 -9.57 8.82 -1.96
N ASP A 36 -10.21 7.97 -2.78
CA ASP A 36 -9.95 7.82 -4.21
C ASP A 36 -8.48 7.52 -4.54
N VAL A 37 -7.85 6.65 -3.75
CA VAL A 37 -6.50 6.13 -4.00
C VAL A 37 -6.60 4.68 -4.49
N THR A 38 -5.85 4.35 -5.54
CA THR A 38 -5.73 2.99 -6.09
C THR A 38 -4.28 2.54 -6.03
N GLY A 39 -4.02 1.26 -6.34
CA GLY A 39 -2.65 0.77 -6.33
C GLY A 39 -2.50 -0.74 -6.27
N LEU A 40 -1.26 -1.15 -6.00
CA LEU A 40 -0.86 -2.54 -5.80
C LEU A 40 0.13 -2.65 -4.62
N LEU A 41 0.09 -3.78 -3.94
CA LEU A 41 1.07 -4.16 -2.92
C LEU A 41 1.59 -5.55 -3.26
N LEU A 42 2.90 -5.66 -3.47
CA LEU A 42 3.60 -6.92 -3.68
C LEU A 42 4.42 -7.26 -2.45
N PHE A 43 4.51 -8.54 -2.14
CA PHE A 43 5.22 -9.08 -1.00
C PHE A 43 5.97 -10.34 -1.40
N ASN A 44 7.25 -10.45 -1.01
CA ASN A 44 8.09 -11.61 -1.29
C ASN A 44 8.81 -12.16 -0.05
N GLN A 45 8.16 -12.11 1.13
CA GLN A 45 8.70 -12.49 2.45
C GLN A 45 9.73 -11.52 3.06
N ASN A 46 10.59 -10.93 2.23
CA ASN A 46 11.65 -10.05 2.72
C ASN A 46 11.34 -8.57 2.49
N TYR A 47 10.59 -8.27 1.44
CA TYR A 47 10.29 -6.92 1.01
C TYR A 47 8.82 -6.73 0.67
N PHE A 48 8.38 -5.49 0.82
CA PHE A 48 7.18 -4.95 0.20
C PHE A 48 7.58 -4.03 -0.95
N LEU A 49 6.81 -4.08 -2.03
CA LEU A 49 6.82 -3.07 -3.09
C LEU A 49 5.39 -2.57 -3.26
N GLN A 50 5.19 -1.27 -3.03
CA GLN A 50 3.87 -0.65 -3.15
C GLN A 50 3.86 0.42 -4.23
N CYS A 51 2.79 0.46 -5.01
CA CYS A 51 2.44 1.55 -5.90
C CYS A 51 1.10 2.13 -5.45
N LEU A 52 1.04 3.45 -5.26
CA LEU A 52 -0.18 4.20 -4.95
C LEU A 52 -0.41 5.26 -6.02
N GLU A 53 -1.64 5.37 -6.49
CA GLU A 53 -2.08 6.34 -7.50
C GLU A 53 -3.28 7.12 -6.99
N GLY A 54 -3.30 8.43 -7.22
CA GLY A 54 -4.37 9.30 -6.72
C GLY A 54 -3.97 10.77 -6.78
N SER A 55 -4.71 11.63 -6.07
CA SER A 55 -4.34 13.05 -5.98
C SER A 55 -3.12 13.27 -5.08
N ARG A 56 -2.32 14.30 -5.38
CA ARG A 56 -1.08 14.62 -4.62
C ARG A 56 -1.29 14.67 -3.10
N SER A 57 -2.38 15.27 -2.63
CA SER A 57 -2.68 15.43 -1.21
C SER A 57 -3.24 14.18 -0.55
N ARG A 58 -3.74 13.21 -1.31
CA ARG A 58 -4.24 11.93 -0.78
C ARG A 58 -3.18 10.83 -0.79
N VAL A 59 -2.21 10.94 -1.70
CA VAL A 59 -1.07 10.02 -1.80
C VAL A 59 0.04 10.34 -0.79
N ASN A 60 0.25 11.62 -0.46
CA ASN A 60 1.18 12.07 0.59
C ASN A 60 0.53 12.07 1.98
#